data_AF-R5KEM1-F1
#
_entry.id   AF-R5KEM1-F1
#
_cell.length_a   1.000
_cell.length_b   1.000
_cell.length_c   1.000
_cell.angle_alpha   90.00
_cell.angle_beta   90.00
_cell.angle_gamma   90.00
#
_symmetry.space_group_name_H-M   'P 1'
#
loop_
_entity.id
_entity.type
_entity.pdbx_description
1 polymer ?
#
loop_
_entity_poly.entity_id
_entity_poly.type
_entity_poly.pdbx_seq_one_letter_code
_entity_poly.pdbx_strand_id
1 'polypeptide(L)'
;MKKTFLLMLGFIMAASMYAQVWDGTATSWTSGSGSQADPYLIETPQHLAYLSEQVRAGETYEGKYFKLASDLDMGGDKDLKFSPIGFFDEYVDPEDQSKIIDDSKYFLGAFDGNYKTIDNVYIYYVDEVNSVGGTGLFACISGNAVIKNLSIGNRSKIEGLDSSGLFVGTMKGGTISNCVNNAELSLESGWYHGGIVGLMNGGVISGCVNRAKITSLTGVAGIAGYVDGDVIIENCYNTSEICFTGMYGGGLVGSIDSGVLRNSYNYGRVWTPDEFGYMWGAAVAGSVGWDDSWKIENCYYLTYSDGLADENTGVTAKTEAEMKGADFLAALDKGQGVWVADGQNLNSGYPILKWQADIASSISNVTSEISGDIIVDGHNVSTTIAGARSIVITSLDGQIVVQGDINDGGVYVPAKGYFVATVYGDGVKHSRKIIIK
;
A
#
# COMPACT_ATOMS: atom_id res chain seq x y z
N MET A 1 -43.19 48.86 -13.77
CA MET A 1 -42.37 48.16 -14.79
C MET A 1 -41.57 47.07 -14.09
N LYS A 2 -41.82 45.81 -14.45
CA LYS A 2 -41.16 44.62 -13.90
C LYS A 2 -39.67 44.63 -14.30
N LYS A 3 -38.77 44.44 -13.35
CA LYS A 3 -37.44 43.87 -13.61
C LYS A 3 -37.23 42.72 -12.64
N THR A 4 -37.51 41.52 -13.15
CA THR A 4 -37.15 40.23 -12.60
C THR A 4 -35.63 40.14 -12.52
N PHE A 5 -35.07 40.05 -11.31
CA PHE A 5 -33.71 39.54 -11.11
C PHE A 5 -33.82 38.04 -10.92
N LEU A 6 -33.30 37.31 -11.90
CA LEU A 6 -33.19 35.86 -11.89
C LEU A 6 -32.22 35.48 -10.75
N LEU A 7 -32.74 34.83 -9.71
CA LEU A 7 -31.92 34.22 -8.67
C LEU A 7 -31.34 32.92 -9.28
N MET A 8 -30.08 32.95 -9.73
CA MET A 8 -29.34 31.71 -9.97
C MET A 8 -29.04 31.08 -8.60
N LEU A 9 -29.89 30.17 -8.15
CA LEU A 9 -29.51 29.19 -7.13
C LEU A 9 -28.42 28.31 -7.74
N GLY A 10 -27.16 28.61 -7.39
CA GLY A 10 -26.08 27.66 -7.53
C GLY A 10 -26.35 26.50 -6.58
N PHE A 11 -26.85 25.40 -7.12
CA PHE A 11 -26.81 24.11 -6.44
C PHE A 11 -25.34 23.77 -6.16
N ILE A 12 -24.90 23.91 -4.91
CA ILE A 12 -23.72 23.17 -4.45
C ILE A 12 -24.23 21.73 -4.29
N MET A 13 -24.18 20.98 -5.38
CA MET A 13 -24.10 19.53 -5.25
C MET A 13 -22.85 19.27 -4.41
N ALA A 14 -23.04 18.72 -3.22
CA ALA A 14 -22.05 17.82 -2.66
C ALA A 14 -21.96 16.65 -3.65
N ALA A 15 -21.19 16.85 -4.72
CA ALA A 15 -20.74 15.75 -5.52
C ALA A 15 -19.85 14.96 -4.54
N SER A 16 -20.34 13.80 -4.10
CA SER A 16 -19.44 12.67 -3.97
C SER A 16 -18.65 12.67 -5.27
N MET A 17 -17.40 13.14 -5.25
CA MET A 17 -16.48 12.92 -6.35
C MET A 17 -16.44 11.41 -6.48
N TYR A 18 -17.22 10.86 -7.41
CA TYR A 18 -17.00 9.51 -7.86
C TYR A 18 -15.54 9.49 -8.28
N ALA A 19 -14.76 8.56 -7.71
CA ALA A 19 -13.42 8.29 -8.22
C ALA A 19 -13.58 8.16 -9.74
N GLN A 20 -12.93 9.04 -10.49
CA GLN A 20 -12.98 8.97 -11.94
C GLN A 20 -12.46 7.58 -12.30
N VAL A 21 -13.32 6.75 -12.89
CA VAL A 21 -12.89 5.44 -13.39
C VAL A 21 -11.96 5.70 -14.57
N TRP A 22 -10.85 4.98 -14.62
CA TRP A 22 -9.94 5.04 -15.77
C TRP A 22 -10.73 4.78 -17.07
N ASP A 23 -10.34 5.49 -18.13
CA ASP A 23 -10.95 5.40 -19.45
C ASP A 23 -10.00 4.79 -20.49
N GLY A 24 -8.86 4.24 -20.03
CA GLY A 24 -7.82 3.67 -20.89
C GLY A 24 -6.85 4.71 -21.47
N THR A 25 -6.96 5.99 -21.10
CA THR A 25 -6.07 7.04 -21.61
C THR A 25 -4.96 7.42 -20.62
N ALA A 26 -3.94 8.11 -21.10
CA ALA A 26 -2.84 8.64 -20.29
C ALA A 26 -2.74 10.16 -20.46
N THR A 27 -2.44 10.87 -19.37
CA THR A 27 -2.14 12.30 -19.39
C THR A 27 -1.12 12.64 -18.31
N SER A 28 -0.19 13.54 -18.63
CA SER A 28 0.81 14.01 -17.67
C SER A 28 0.15 14.70 -16.47
N TRP A 29 0.76 14.55 -15.31
CA TRP A 29 0.45 15.36 -14.14
C TRP A 29 0.60 16.85 -14.45
N THR A 30 -0.20 17.67 -13.77
CA THR A 30 -0.15 19.14 -13.90
C THR A 30 0.37 19.84 -12.65
N SER A 31 0.56 19.07 -11.56
CA SER A 31 0.97 19.56 -10.24
C SER A 31 2.23 18.85 -9.76
N GLY A 32 3.13 19.61 -9.13
CA GLY A 32 4.39 19.12 -8.57
C GLY A 32 5.57 19.16 -9.57
N SER A 33 6.76 19.37 -9.02
CA SER A 33 8.04 19.37 -9.76
C SER A 33 8.75 18.02 -9.77
N GLY A 34 8.25 17.05 -9.00
CA GLY A 34 8.86 15.73 -8.82
C GLY A 34 10.03 15.75 -7.85
N SER A 35 10.20 16.84 -7.10
CA SER A 35 11.18 16.92 -6.00
C SER A 35 10.60 16.32 -4.73
N GLN A 36 11.45 16.02 -3.74
CA GLN A 36 10.98 15.45 -2.47
C GLN A 36 10.00 16.38 -1.72
N ALA A 37 10.23 17.70 -1.78
CA ALA A 37 9.39 18.69 -1.13
C ALA A 37 8.10 19.00 -1.93
N ASP A 38 8.11 18.69 -3.22
CA ASP A 38 7.04 19.01 -4.17
C ASP A 38 6.91 17.87 -5.21
N PRO A 39 6.39 16.70 -4.79
CA PRO A 39 6.31 15.50 -5.62
C PRO A 39 5.28 15.68 -6.74
N TYR A 40 5.43 14.95 -7.84
CA TYR A 40 4.38 14.85 -8.86
C TYR A 40 3.12 14.27 -8.23
N LEU A 41 1.99 14.97 -8.36
CA LEU A 41 0.72 14.51 -7.82
C LEU A 41 -0.02 13.61 -8.81
N ILE A 42 -0.27 12.39 -8.39
CA ILE A 42 -1.13 11.44 -9.09
C ILE A 42 -2.55 11.63 -8.55
N GLU A 43 -3.34 12.41 -9.29
CA GLU A 43 -4.70 12.83 -8.93
C GLU A 43 -5.77 12.01 -9.65
N THR A 44 -5.41 11.40 -10.78
CA THR A 44 -6.33 10.65 -11.65
C THR A 44 -5.68 9.35 -12.11
N PRO A 45 -6.47 8.33 -12.50
CA PRO A 45 -5.94 7.11 -13.11
C PRO A 45 -5.07 7.35 -14.35
N GLN A 46 -5.39 8.38 -15.13
CA GLN A 46 -4.64 8.73 -16.33
C GLN A 46 -3.22 9.23 -16.01
N HIS A 47 -2.98 9.85 -14.85
CA HIS A 47 -1.62 10.19 -14.40
C HIS A 47 -0.79 8.93 -14.10
N LEU A 48 -1.42 7.90 -13.50
CA LEU A 48 -0.76 6.62 -13.24
C LEU A 48 -0.45 5.87 -14.54
N ALA A 49 -1.40 5.86 -15.48
CA ALA A 49 -1.19 5.31 -16.83
C ALA A 49 -0.05 6.02 -17.56
N TYR A 50 0.04 7.35 -17.45
CA TYR A 50 1.15 8.11 -18.02
C TYR A 50 2.50 7.74 -17.41
N LEU A 51 2.58 7.56 -16.08
CA LEU A 51 3.80 7.06 -15.43
C LEU A 51 4.22 5.70 -16.03
N SER A 52 3.27 4.77 -16.20
CA SER A 52 3.54 3.48 -16.83
C SER A 52 4.12 3.64 -18.25
N GLU A 53 3.49 4.46 -19.10
CA GLU A 53 3.96 4.71 -20.47
C GLU A 53 5.41 5.25 -20.50
N GLN A 54 5.74 6.21 -19.62
CA GLN A 54 7.07 6.81 -19.60
C GLN A 54 8.14 5.84 -19.11
N VAL A 55 7.87 5.06 -18.06
CA VAL A 55 8.83 4.06 -17.56
C VAL A 55 9.07 2.99 -18.61
N ARG A 56 8.01 2.52 -19.29
CA ARG A 56 8.13 1.57 -20.40
C ARG A 56 8.91 2.13 -21.60
N ALA A 57 8.86 3.44 -21.81
CA ALA A 57 9.67 4.13 -22.81
C ALA A 57 11.14 4.35 -22.38
N GLY A 58 11.50 4.01 -21.14
CA GLY A 58 12.87 4.06 -20.61
C GLY A 58 13.18 5.20 -19.66
N GLU A 59 12.19 6.02 -19.28
CA GLU A 59 12.38 7.03 -18.23
C GLU A 59 12.34 6.36 -16.84
N THR A 60 13.48 6.34 -16.14
CA THR A 60 13.60 5.61 -14.88
C THR A 60 12.99 6.37 -13.70
N TYR A 61 12.84 7.69 -13.81
CA TYR A 61 12.47 8.59 -12.72
C TYR A 61 13.39 8.53 -11.49
N GLU A 62 14.66 8.16 -11.68
CA GLU A 62 15.63 8.17 -10.58
C GLU A 62 15.70 9.56 -9.91
N GLY A 63 15.60 9.57 -8.58
CA GLY A 63 15.60 10.80 -7.79
C GLY A 63 14.31 11.64 -7.90
N LYS A 64 13.25 11.13 -8.55
CA LYS A 64 11.94 11.78 -8.63
C LYS A 64 10.94 11.18 -7.65
N TYR A 65 9.99 12.01 -7.23
CA TYR A 65 9.01 11.69 -6.19
C TYR A 65 7.59 11.85 -6.73
N PHE A 66 6.75 10.86 -6.42
CA PHE A 66 5.34 10.78 -6.76
C PHE A 66 4.52 10.62 -5.49
N LYS A 67 3.32 11.21 -5.49
CA LYS A 67 2.40 11.06 -4.37
C LYS A 67 0.95 10.93 -4.85
N LEU A 68 0.22 9.92 -4.37
CA LEU A 68 -1.22 9.83 -4.61
C LEU A 68 -1.97 10.92 -3.85
N ALA A 69 -2.85 11.64 -4.54
CA ALA A 69 -3.73 12.63 -3.94
C ALA A 69 -5.07 12.04 -3.48
N SER A 70 -5.54 10.99 -4.15
CA SER A 70 -6.80 10.29 -3.89
C SER A 70 -6.69 8.81 -4.19
N ASP A 71 -7.69 8.04 -3.76
CA ASP A 71 -7.86 6.66 -4.25
C ASP A 71 -8.14 6.67 -5.76
N LEU A 72 -7.70 5.62 -6.45
CA LEU A 72 -7.84 5.46 -7.90
C LEU A 72 -8.67 4.23 -8.22
N ASP A 73 -9.62 4.36 -9.15
CA ASP A 73 -10.35 3.24 -9.75
C ASP A 73 -9.85 3.03 -11.17
N MET A 74 -9.17 1.90 -11.40
CA MET A 74 -8.50 1.60 -12.67
C MET A 74 -9.39 0.85 -13.68
N GLY A 75 -10.68 0.67 -13.42
CA GLY A 75 -11.65 0.21 -14.43
C GLY A 75 -11.44 -1.22 -14.96
N GLY A 76 -10.78 -2.10 -14.20
CA GLY A 76 -10.53 -3.50 -14.57
C GLY A 76 -11.82 -4.32 -14.79
N ASP A 77 -12.90 -4.01 -14.08
CA ASP A 77 -14.25 -4.53 -14.29
C ASP A 77 -14.88 -4.16 -15.65
N LYS A 78 -14.27 -3.21 -16.37
CA LYS A 78 -14.62 -2.84 -17.76
C LYS A 78 -13.61 -3.40 -18.77
N ASP A 79 -12.85 -4.43 -18.37
CA ASP A 79 -11.78 -5.05 -19.16
C ASP A 79 -10.65 -4.06 -19.56
N LEU A 80 -10.46 -2.97 -18.83
CA LEU A 80 -9.34 -2.06 -19.03
C LEU A 80 -8.07 -2.65 -18.45
N LYS A 81 -7.21 -3.17 -19.33
CA LYS A 81 -5.91 -3.74 -18.99
C LYS A 81 -4.88 -2.63 -18.76
N PHE A 82 -4.31 -2.58 -17.56
CA PHE A 82 -3.25 -1.66 -17.17
C PHE A 82 -1.88 -2.27 -17.47
N SER A 83 -1.06 -1.54 -18.22
CA SER A 83 0.33 -1.94 -18.45
C SER A 83 1.14 -1.76 -17.16
N PRO A 84 1.86 -2.80 -16.68
CA PRO A 84 2.80 -2.67 -15.57
C PRO A 84 3.72 -1.46 -15.73
N ILE A 85 4.04 -0.79 -14.62
CA ILE A 85 5.03 0.28 -14.61
C ILE A 85 6.41 -0.35 -14.77
N GLY A 86 6.98 -0.19 -15.96
CA GLY A 86 8.23 -0.83 -16.36
C GLY A 86 8.03 -2.11 -17.18
N PHE A 87 9.15 -2.79 -17.41
CA PHE A 87 9.22 -4.04 -18.16
C PHE A 87 10.46 -4.80 -17.71
N PHE A 88 10.31 -6.04 -17.26
CA PHE A 88 11.45 -6.87 -16.88
C PHE A 88 11.88 -7.71 -18.09
N ASP A 89 13.17 -7.70 -18.41
CA ASP A 89 13.73 -8.38 -19.57
C ASP A 89 15.19 -8.73 -19.32
N GLU A 90 15.39 -9.88 -18.68
CA GLU A 90 16.71 -10.46 -18.50
C GLU A 90 16.80 -11.81 -19.19
N TYR A 91 17.88 -12.01 -19.92
CA TYR A 91 18.11 -13.23 -20.67
C TYR A 91 19.59 -13.56 -20.78
N VAL A 92 19.88 -14.84 -21.01
CA VAL A 92 21.24 -15.32 -21.22
C VAL A 92 21.70 -14.92 -22.64
N ASP A 93 22.90 -14.37 -22.76
CA ASP A 93 23.49 -14.03 -24.06
C ASP A 93 23.59 -15.30 -24.94
N PRO A 94 22.96 -15.31 -26.14
CA PRO A 94 22.97 -16.48 -27.01
C PRO A 94 24.37 -16.83 -27.55
N GLU A 95 25.31 -15.87 -27.57
CA GLU A 95 26.69 -16.07 -28.00
C GLU A 95 27.63 -16.42 -26.83
N ASP A 96 27.27 -16.06 -25.60
CA ASP A 96 28.04 -16.33 -24.39
C ASP A 96 27.12 -16.68 -23.20
N GLN A 97 26.83 -17.97 -23.04
CA GLN A 97 25.91 -18.46 -22.00
C GLN A 97 26.35 -18.19 -20.55
N SER A 98 27.55 -17.61 -20.34
CA SER A 98 28.00 -17.16 -19.02
C SER A 98 27.57 -15.74 -18.68
N LYS A 99 26.99 -15.00 -19.63
CA LYS A 99 26.56 -13.61 -19.46
C LYS A 99 25.04 -13.49 -19.43
N ILE A 100 24.56 -12.64 -18.53
CA ILE A 100 23.19 -12.16 -18.51
C ILE A 100 23.17 -10.77 -19.15
N ILE A 101 22.24 -10.56 -20.07
CA ILE A 101 21.88 -9.25 -20.62
C ILE A 101 20.63 -8.79 -19.87
N ASP A 102 20.66 -7.53 -19.42
CA ASP A 102 19.53 -6.88 -18.75
C ASP A 102 19.06 -5.69 -19.60
N ASP A 103 17.97 -5.90 -20.32
CA ASP A 103 17.28 -4.89 -21.14
C ASP A 103 16.03 -4.32 -20.45
N SER A 104 15.88 -4.60 -19.15
CA SER A 104 14.74 -4.16 -18.35
C SER A 104 14.56 -2.64 -18.32
N LYS A 105 13.32 -2.21 -18.13
CA LYS A 105 12.90 -0.84 -17.91
C LYS A 105 12.44 -0.69 -16.46
N TYR A 106 13.39 -0.36 -15.59
CA TYR A 106 13.15 -0.22 -14.16
C TYR A 106 12.49 1.11 -13.79
N PHE A 107 11.59 1.08 -12.80
CA PHE A 107 11.25 2.28 -12.04
C PHE A 107 12.25 2.46 -10.89
N LEU A 108 12.90 3.62 -10.82
CA LEU A 108 13.93 4.00 -9.83
C LEU A 108 13.51 5.20 -8.97
N GLY A 109 12.27 5.67 -9.09
CA GLY A 109 11.73 6.79 -8.33
C GLY A 109 11.19 6.41 -6.95
N ALA A 110 10.59 7.39 -6.28
CA ALA A 110 9.88 7.21 -5.02
C ALA A 110 8.37 7.42 -5.21
N PHE A 111 7.57 6.39 -4.98
CA PHE A 111 6.12 6.39 -5.07
C PHE A 111 5.48 6.29 -3.67
N ASP A 112 4.92 7.41 -3.19
CA ASP A 112 4.18 7.47 -1.94
C ASP A 112 2.68 7.38 -2.20
N GLY A 113 2.09 6.22 -1.89
CA GLY A 113 0.66 6.00 -1.95
C GLY A 113 -0.13 6.87 -0.98
N ASN A 114 0.50 7.55 -0.01
CA ASN A 114 -0.15 8.43 0.95
C ASN A 114 -1.33 7.76 1.69
N TYR A 115 -1.19 6.45 1.93
CA TYR A 115 -2.19 5.53 2.46
C TYR A 115 -3.50 5.46 1.67
N LYS A 116 -3.43 5.76 0.37
CA LYS A 116 -4.52 5.61 -0.59
C LYS A 116 -4.52 4.23 -1.23
N THR A 117 -5.61 3.94 -1.90
CA THR A 117 -5.85 2.67 -2.59
C THR A 117 -5.82 2.87 -4.10
N ILE A 118 -5.07 2.02 -4.80
CA ILE A 118 -5.28 1.77 -6.22
C ILE A 118 -6.13 0.51 -6.30
N ASP A 119 -7.36 0.64 -6.77
CA ASP A 119 -8.34 -0.45 -6.81
C ASP A 119 -8.79 -0.71 -8.24
N ASN A 120 -9.40 -1.87 -8.45
CA ASN A 120 -9.93 -2.28 -9.75
C ASN A 120 -8.86 -2.21 -10.86
N VAL A 121 -7.60 -2.48 -10.54
CA VAL A 121 -6.52 -2.54 -11.54
C VAL A 121 -6.43 -3.93 -12.11
N TYR A 122 -6.50 -4.05 -13.43
CA TYR A 122 -6.27 -5.30 -14.13
C TYR A 122 -4.88 -5.26 -14.76
N ILE A 123 -3.89 -5.81 -14.05
CA ILE A 123 -2.52 -5.93 -14.52
C ILE A 123 -2.44 -7.14 -15.45
N TYR A 124 -2.04 -6.93 -16.70
CA TYR A 124 -1.88 -8.01 -17.67
C TYR A 124 -0.42 -8.42 -17.85
N TYR A 125 -0.21 -9.64 -18.33
CA TYR A 125 1.12 -10.13 -18.64
C TYR A 125 1.58 -9.65 -20.02
N VAL A 126 2.68 -8.91 -20.07
CA VAL A 126 3.07 -8.13 -21.25
C VAL A 126 3.72 -8.96 -22.35
N ASP A 127 4.35 -10.10 -22.03
CA ASP A 127 5.03 -10.95 -23.01
C ASP A 127 4.87 -12.45 -22.69
N GLU A 128 3.75 -13.01 -23.16
CA GLU A 128 3.46 -14.45 -23.08
C GLU A 128 4.44 -15.32 -23.87
N VAL A 129 5.19 -14.76 -24.83
CA VAL A 129 5.99 -15.52 -25.79
C VAL A 129 7.41 -15.73 -25.29
N ASN A 130 8.03 -14.71 -24.69
CA ASN A 130 9.43 -14.76 -24.24
C ASN A 130 9.59 -15.08 -22.74
N SER A 131 8.49 -15.14 -22.00
CA SER A 131 8.43 -15.55 -20.59
C SER A 131 9.40 -14.81 -19.64
N VAL A 132 9.64 -13.52 -19.87
CA VAL A 132 10.64 -12.75 -19.11
C VAL A 132 10.25 -12.53 -17.63
N GLY A 133 9.00 -12.78 -17.25
CA GLY A 133 8.52 -12.63 -15.88
C GLY A 133 8.35 -11.17 -15.45
N GLY A 134 8.30 -10.93 -14.14
CA GLY A 134 8.27 -9.58 -13.58
C GLY A 134 6.92 -8.87 -13.75
N THR A 135 5.85 -9.48 -13.23
CA THR A 135 4.50 -8.90 -13.34
C THR A 135 4.00 -8.35 -12.01
N GLY A 136 3.59 -7.09 -12.01
CA GLY A 136 3.02 -6.39 -10.86
C GLY A 136 2.56 -4.99 -11.24
N LEU A 137 2.05 -4.21 -10.28
CA LEU A 137 1.77 -2.79 -10.53
C LEU A 137 3.04 -2.10 -11.07
N PHE A 138 4.18 -2.43 -10.49
CA PHE A 138 5.50 -2.21 -11.06
C PHE A 138 6.03 -3.56 -11.57
N ALA A 139 6.44 -3.62 -12.83
CA ALA A 139 7.06 -4.83 -13.37
C ALA A 139 8.36 -5.13 -12.64
N CYS A 140 9.21 -4.11 -12.53
CA CYS A 140 10.48 -4.20 -11.84
C CYS A 140 10.94 -2.89 -11.22
N ILE A 141 11.61 -3.01 -10.07
CA ILE A 141 12.30 -1.90 -9.38
C ILE A 141 13.73 -2.30 -9.03
N SER A 142 14.60 -1.32 -8.85
CA SER A 142 16.00 -1.55 -8.48
C SER A 142 16.59 -0.35 -7.72
N GLY A 143 17.85 -0.46 -7.30
CA GLY A 143 18.62 0.63 -6.70
C GLY A 143 17.95 1.20 -5.44
N ASN A 144 17.65 2.50 -5.46
CA ASN A 144 17.04 3.22 -4.33
C ASN A 144 15.54 3.48 -4.53
N ALA A 145 14.86 2.73 -5.41
CA ALA A 145 13.42 2.86 -5.63
C ALA A 145 12.65 2.73 -4.31
N VAL A 146 11.58 3.51 -4.15
CA VAL A 146 10.72 3.45 -2.96
C VAL A 146 9.28 3.29 -3.38
N ILE A 147 8.57 2.32 -2.80
CA ILE A 147 7.11 2.21 -2.88
C ILE A 147 6.61 2.18 -1.44
N LYS A 148 5.73 3.09 -1.05
CA LYS A 148 5.25 3.10 0.33
C LYS A 148 3.82 3.56 0.51
N ASN A 149 3.24 3.21 1.65
CA ASN A 149 1.95 3.71 2.11
C ASN A 149 0.85 3.49 1.06
N LEU A 150 0.76 2.30 0.48
CA LEU A 150 -0.12 2.03 -0.66
C LEU A 150 -0.93 0.76 -0.42
N SER A 151 -2.23 0.82 -0.72
CA SER A 151 -3.08 -0.38 -0.76
C SER A 151 -3.43 -0.74 -2.20
N ILE A 152 -3.36 -2.03 -2.53
CA ILE A 152 -4.04 -2.57 -3.71
C ILE A 152 -5.42 -3.04 -3.26
N GLY A 153 -6.46 -2.55 -3.94
CA GLY A 153 -7.85 -2.83 -3.61
C GLY A 153 -8.33 -4.20 -4.10
N ASN A 154 -9.36 -4.73 -3.46
CA ASN A 154 -9.84 -6.11 -3.64
C ASN A 154 -10.52 -6.40 -4.99
N ARG A 155 -10.84 -5.36 -5.79
CA ARG A 155 -11.35 -5.54 -7.15
C ARG A 155 -10.23 -5.70 -8.18
N SER A 156 -8.98 -5.61 -7.76
CA SER A 156 -7.83 -5.73 -8.65
C SER A 156 -7.57 -7.19 -9.04
N LYS A 157 -6.99 -7.37 -10.22
CA LYS A 157 -6.65 -8.66 -10.82
C LYS A 157 -5.25 -8.58 -11.42
N ILE A 158 -4.53 -9.68 -11.34
CA ILE A 158 -3.24 -9.86 -12.01
C ILE A 158 -3.28 -11.11 -12.89
N GLU A 159 -2.84 -10.97 -14.13
CA GLU A 159 -2.31 -12.08 -14.94
C GLU A 159 -0.80 -12.12 -14.74
N GLY A 160 -0.19 -13.30 -14.81
CA GLY A 160 1.25 -13.43 -14.66
C GLY A 160 1.72 -14.87 -14.86
N LEU A 161 3.01 -15.01 -15.14
CA LEU A 161 3.74 -16.27 -15.09
C LEU A 161 4.82 -16.15 -14.02
N ASP A 162 6.09 -16.10 -14.42
CA ASP A 162 7.21 -16.09 -13.49
C ASP A 162 7.39 -14.73 -12.82
N SER A 163 7.78 -14.74 -11.55
CA SER A 163 8.04 -13.54 -10.74
C SER A 163 6.86 -12.57 -10.76
N SER A 164 5.73 -13.01 -10.21
CA SER A 164 4.51 -12.18 -10.15
C SER A 164 4.19 -11.76 -8.72
N GLY A 165 3.99 -10.47 -8.49
CA GLY A 165 3.49 -9.95 -7.23
C GLY A 165 2.68 -8.67 -7.42
N LEU A 166 1.65 -8.46 -6.59
CA LEU A 166 0.67 -7.39 -6.84
C LEU A 166 1.31 -6.00 -6.86
N PHE A 167 2.33 -5.76 -6.03
CA PHE A 167 3.05 -4.49 -6.02
C PHE A 167 4.22 -4.52 -7.01
N VAL A 168 5.08 -5.53 -6.91
CA VAL A 168 6.28 -5.66 -7.75
C VAL A 168 6.41 -7.08 -8.26
N GLY A 169 6.68 -7.24 -9.57
CA GLY A 169 7.08 -8.53 -10.11
C GLY A 169 8.48 -8.94 -9.64
N THR A 170 9.49 -8.18 -10.07
CA THR A 170 10.90 -8.41 -9.74
C THR A 170 11.53 -7.21 -9.03
N MET A 171 12.15 -7.43 -7.87
CA MET A 171 12.83 -6.40 -7.08
C MET A 171 14.33 -6.69 -6.98
N LYS A 172 15.18 -5.80 -7.51
CA LYS A 172 16.66 -5.93 -7.47
C LYS A 172 17.32 -4.90 -6.56
N GLY A 173 16.59 -4.44 -5.55
CA GLY A 173 16.93 -3.29 -4.72
C GLY A 173 15.71 -2.41 -4.47
N GLY A 174 15.87 -1.45 -3.56
CA GLY A 174 14.83 -0.50 -3.16
C GLY A 174 14.14 -0.86 -1.86
N THR A 175 13.01 -0.20 -1.59
CA THR A 175 12.21 -0.40 -0.38
C THR A 175 10.72 -0.40 -0.69
N ILE A 176 10.01 -1.42 -0.19
CA ILE A 176 8.55 -1.44 -0.12
C ILE A 176 8.15 -1.33 1.35
N SER A 177 7.31 -0.36 1.72
CA SER A 177 6.90 -0.21 3.11
C SER A 177 5.46 0.24 3.35
N ASN A 178 4.84 -0.26 4.42
CA ASN A 178 3.47 0.09 4.81
C ASN A 178 2.45 -0.14 3.69
N CYS A 179 2.60 -1.26 2.99
CA CYS A 179 1.75 -1.62 1.86
C CYS A 179 0.77 -2.75 2.23
N VAL A 180 -0.42 -2.74 1.64
CA VAL A 180 -1.46 -3.76 1.87
C VAL A 180 -1.94 -4.34 0.57
N ASN A 181 -1.81 -5.65 0.40
CA ASN A 181 -2.53 -6.36 -0.64
C ASN A 181 -3.91 -6.79 -0.14
N ASN A 182 -4.97 -6.35 -0.81
CA ASN A 182 -6.34 -6.85 -0.61
C ASN A 182 -6.87 -7.60 -1.85
N ALA A 183 -6.07 -7.74 -2.91
CA ALA A 183 -6.45 -8.41 -4.15
C ALA A 183 -6.01 -9.88 -4.16
N GLU A 184 -6.91 -10.76 -4.58
CA GLU A 184 -6.60 -12.18 -4.73
C GLU A 184 -5.55 -12.38 -5.84
N LEU A 185 -4.57 -13.25 -5.56
CA LEU A 185 -3.62 -13.75 -6.56
C LEU A 185 -4.02 -15.18 -6.88
N SER A 186 -4.47 -15.40 -8.12
CA SER A 186 -4.82 -16.74 -8.61
C SER A 186 -4.15 -16.98 -9.95
N LEU A 187 -3.00 -17.67 -9.93
CA LEU A 187 -2.21 -17.98 -11.14
C LEU A 187 -2.02 -19.49 -11.25
N GLU A 188 -2.33 -20.07 -12.41
CA GLU A 188 -2.34 -21.53 -12.59
C GLU A 188 -0.97 -22.11 -13.02
N SER A 189 0.01 -21.25 -13.30
CA SER A 189 1.33 -21.62 -13.80
C SER A 189 2.40 -20.59 -13.42
N GLY A 190 3.65 -20.92 -13.73
CA GLY A 190 4.81 -20.08 -13.44
C GLY A 190 5.39 -20.33 -12.05
N TRP A 191 6.43 -19.54 -11.74
CA TRP A 191 7.25 -19.66 -10.55
C TRP A 191 7.30 -18.33 -9.80
N TYR A 192 7.38 -18.38 -8.47
CA TYR A 192 7.66 -17.24 -7.60
C TYR A 192 6.54 -16.20 -7.60
N HIS A 193 5.51 -16.49 -6.81
CA HIS A 193 4.33 -15.67 -6.66
C HIS A 193 4.21 -15.16 -5.23
N GLY A 194 4.25 -13.84 -5.06
CA GLY A 194 4.11 -13.20 -3.76
C GLY A 194 2.96 -12.21 -3.71
N GLY A 195 2.25 -12.14 -2.59
CA GLY A 195 1.21 -11.14 -2.39
C GLY A 195 1.73 -9.69 -2.48
N ILE A 196 3.01 -9.46 -2.20
CA ILE A 196 3.67 -8.15 -2.37
C ILE A 196 4.66 -8.18 -3.52
N VAL A 197 5.66 -9.09 -3.48
CA VAL A 197 6.72 -9.21 -4.49
C VAL A 197 6.84 -10.63 -5.02
N GLY A 198 6.94 -10.81 -6.33
CA GLY A 198 7.22 -12.13 -6.92
C GLY A 198 8.61 -12.63 -6.56
N LEU A 199 9.64 -11.94 -7.07
CA LEU A 199 11.05 -12.27 -6.87
C LEU A 199 11.82 -11.10 -6.26
N MET A 200 12.66 -11.40 -5.26
CA MET A 200 13.61 -10.46 -4.69
C MET A 200 15.05 -10.92 -4.90
N ASN A 201 15.87 -10.04 -5.48
CA ASN A 201 17.32 -10.12 -5.56
C ASN A 201 17.95 -8.84 -4.97
N GLY A 202 17.64 -8.56 -3.71
CA GLY A 202 18.07 -7.37 -2.98
C GLY A 202 16.95 -6.42 -2.55
N GLY A 203 17.19 -5.67 -1.48
CA GLY A 203 16.31 -4.59 -0.98
C GLY A 203 15.49 -4.97 0.25
N VAL A 204 14.50 -4.13 0.59
CA VAL A 204 13.78 -4.22 1.87
C VAL A 204 12.27 -4.22 1.68
N ILE A 205 11.57 -5.16 2.32
CA ILE A 205 10.12 -5.10 2.55
C ILE A 205 9.89 -4.91 4.05
N SER A 206 9.15 -3.87 4.43
CA SER A 206 8.86 -3.61 5.85
C SER A 206 7.43 -3.15 6.13
N GLY A 207 6.81 -3.67 7.18
CA GLY A 207 5.48 -3.17 7.57
C GLY A 207 4.38 -3.50 6.56
N CYS A 208 4.54 -4.56 5.76
CA CYS A 208 3.61 -4.92 4.69
C CYS A 208 2.67 -6.05 5.10
N VAL A 209 1.49 -6.07 4.47
CA VAL A 209 0.40 -6.97 4.84
C VAL A 209 -0.21 -7.62 3.61
N ASN A 210 -0.42 -8.94 3.68
CA ASN A 210 -1.31 -9.64 2.76
C ASN A 210 -2.64 -10.00 3.44
N ARG A 211 -3.74 -9.53 2.85
CA ARG A 211 -5.14 -9.75 3.29
C ARG A 211 -6.00 -10.48 2.28
N ALA A 212 -5.39 -11.01 1.23
CA ALA A 212 -6.11 -11.72 0.20
C ALA A 212 -5.56 -13.12 0.01
N LYS A 213 -6.47 -14.01 -0.41
CA LYS A 213 -6.12 -15.38 -0.73
C LYS A 213 -5.09 -15.42 -1.86
N ILE A 214 -4.19 -16.39 -1.78
CA ILE A 214 -3.24 -16.69 -2.84
C ILE A 214 -3.41 -18.15 -3.22
N THR A 215 -3.70 -18.41 -4.49
CA THR A 215 -3.79 -19.75 -5.07
C THR A 215 -2.84 -19.84 -6.24
N SER A 216 -1.75 -20.61 -6.11
CA SER A 216 -0.81 -20.73 -7.24
C SER A 216 0.05 -21.99 -7.27
N LEU A 217 1.03 -22.06 -8.18
CA LEU A 217 1.82 -23.25 -8.45
C LEU A 217 3.04 -23.35 -7.52
N THR A 218 4.16 -22.70 -7.85
CA THR A 218 5.46 -22.90 -7.16
C THR A 218 6.03 -21.59 -6.62
N GLY A 219 6.63 -21.64 -5.42
CA GLY A 219 7.23 -20.48 -4.77
C GLY A 219 6.17 -19.45 -4.37
N VAL A 220 5.14 -19.90 -3.66
CA VAL A 220 3.91 -19.13 -3.40
C VAL A 220 3.92 -18.59 -1.98
N ALA A 221 3.70 -17.28 -1.81
CA ALA A 221 3.70 -16.71 -0.47
C ALA A 221 2.90 -15.42 -0.26
N GLY A 222 2.58 -15.13 1.00
CA GLY A 222 1.88 -13.90 1.38
C GLY A 222 2.69 -12.64 1.10
N ILE A 223 4.02 -12.66 1.28
CA ILE A 223 4.87 -11.48 1.10
C ILE A 223 5.75 -11.59 -0.14
N ALA A 224 6.65 -12.57 -0.19
CA ALA A 224 7.61 -12.73 -1.29
C ALA A 224 7.66 -14.17 -1.81
N GLY A 225 7.55 -14.37 -3.13
CA GLY A 225 7.60 -15.71 -3.72
C GLY A 225 8.98 -16.36 -3.63
N TYR A 226 10.01 -15.64 -4.06
CA TYR A 226 11.41 -16.06 -3.99
C TYR A 226 12.31 -14.94 -3.48
N VAL A 227 13.29 -15.31 -2.66
CA VAL A 227 14.23 -14.39 -2.01
C VAL A 227 15.65 -14.93 -2.15
N ASP A 228 16.50 -14.12 -2.76
CA ASP A 228 17.94 -14.34 -2.88
C ASP A 228 18.68 -12.98 -2.81
N GLY A 229 19.96 -12.98 -2.46
CA GLY A 229 20.79 -11.80 -2.25
C GLY A 229 20.57 -11.05 -0.92
N ASP A 230 21.04 -9.81 -0.90
CA ASP A 230 21.00 -8.91 0.26
C ASP A 230 19.57 -8.37 0.51
N VAL A 231 18.68 -9.27 0.96
CA VAL A 231 17.26 -8.99 1.21
C VAL A 231 16.94 -8.94 2.70
N ILE A 232 16.06 -8.00 3.08
CA ILE A 232 15.44 -7.94 4.40
C ILE A 232 13.92 -7.87 4.26
N ILE A 233 13.21 -8.82 4.86
CA ILE A 233 11.76 -8.79 5.05
C ILE A 233 11.48 -8.71 6.55
N GLU A 234 10.83 -7.65 7.01
CA GLU A 234 10.60 -7.45 8.43
C GLU A 234 9.26 -6.79 8.78
N ASN A 235 8.74 -7.12 9.96
CA ASN A 235 7.49 -6.52 10.45
C ASN A 235 6.33 -6.70 9.45
N CYS A 236 6.24 -7.85 8.81
CA CYS A 236 5.22 -8.18 7.83
C CYS A 236 4.26 -9.22 8.39
N TYR A 237 3.04 -9.28 7.85
CA TYR A 237 2.15 -10.37 8.21
C TYR A 237 1.19 -10.78 7.10
N ASN A 238 0.84 -12.08 7.11
CA ASN A 238 -0.16 -12.65 6.24
C ASN A 238 -1.37 -13.11 7.07
N THR A 239 -2.56 -12.77 6.58
CA THR A 239 -3.84 -13.08 7.24
C THR A 239 -4.68 -14.11 6.51
N SER A 240 -4.33 -14.39 5.25
CA SER A 240 -5.21 -15.07 4.32
C SER A 240 -4.65 -16.40 3.87
N GLU A 241 -5.54 -17.27 3.43
CA GLU A 241 -5.20 -18.60 2.95
C GLU A 241 -4.20 -18.56 1.79
N ILE A 242 -3.22 -19.47 1.86
CA ILE A 242 -2.28 -19.78 0.79
C ILE A 242 -2.51 -21.24 0.39
N CYS A 243 -2.99 -21.42 -0.83
CA CYS A 243 -3.16 -22.71 -1.47
C CYS A 243 -2.12 -22.85 -2.58
N PHE A 244 -1.28 -23.87 -2.52
CA PHE A 244 -0.28 -24.10 -3.55
C PHE A 244 -0.40 -25.51 -4.15
N THR A 245 -0.14 -25.64 -5.44
CA THR A 245 -0.31 -26.90 -6.20
C THR A 245 1.01 -27.44 -6.78
N GLY A 246 2.08 -26.65 -6.67
CA GLY A 246 3.47 -27.03 -6.94
C GLY A 246 4.28 -27.05 -5.64
N MET A 247 5.53 -26.58 -5.68
CA MET A 247 6.46 -26.67 -4.53
C MET A 247 6.68 -25.32 -3.85
N TYR A 248 7.16 -25.35 -2.61
CA TYR A 248 7.62 -24.18 -1.85
C TYR A 248 6.51 -23.17 -1.55
N GLY A 249 5.41 -23.64 -0.98
CA GLY A 249 4.36 -22.78 -0.41
C GLY A 249 4.74 -22.30 0.99
N GLY A 250 4.74 -20.98 1.23
CA GLY A 250 5.10 -20.39 2.51
C GLY A 250 4.14 -19.29 2.97
N GLY A 251 3.86 -19.22 4.27
CA GLY A 251 2.98 -18.19 4.84
C GLY A 251 3.45 -16.76 4.54
N LEU A 252 4.75 -16.53 4.57
CA LEU A 252 5.38 -15.23 4.34
C LEU A 252 6.31 -15.26 3.12
N VAL A 253 7.17 -16.28 3.02
CA VAL A 253 8.14 -16.42 1.94
C VAL A 253 8.07 -17.82 1.32
N GLY A 254 8.05 -17.92 -0.01
CA GLY A 254 7.93 -19.19 -0.71
C GLY A 254 9.24 -19.98 -0.60
N SER A 255 10.33 -19.41 -1.13
CA SER A 255 11.70 -19.88 -0.87
C SER A 255 12.61 -18.72 -0.49
N ILE A 256 13.49 -18.96 0.49
CA ILE A 256 14.55 -18.03 0.89
C ILE A 256 15.91 -18.71 0.78
N ASP A 257 16.63 -18.45 -0.31
CA ASP A 257 17.95 -19.03 -0.54
C ASP A 257 19.01 -18.26 0.25
N SER A 258 18.93 -16.92 0.22
CA SER A 258 19.75 -16.03 1.03
C SER A 258 18.98 -14.76 1.42
N GLY A 259 19.28 -14.18 2.59
CA GLY A 259 18.59 -13.00 3.12
C GLY A 259 18.00 -13.18 4.52
N VAL A 260 17.24 -12.18 4.99
CA VAL A 260 16.71 -12.14 6.36
C VAL A 260 15.19 -11.98 6.38
N LEU A 261 14.49 -12.90 7.05
CA LEU A 261 13.08 -12.79 7.40
C LEU A 261 12.94 -12.64 8.92
N ARG A 262 12.32 -11.57 9.41
CA ARG A 262 12.21 -11.37 10.86
C ARG A 262 10.98 -10.63 11.35
N ASN A 263 10.68 -10.79 12.64
CA ASN A 263 9.66 -10.04 13.38
C ASN A 263 8.30 -10.03 12.66
N SER A 264 7.92 -11.18 12.10
CA SER A 264 6.80 -11.28 11.17
C SER A 264 5.96 -12.50 11.51
N TYR A 265 4.68 -12.50 11.13
CA TYR A 265 3.83 -13.65 11.45
C TYR A 265 2.81 -13.98 10.36
N ASN A 266 2.50 -15.27 10.25
CA ASN A 266 1.42 -15.76 9.39
C ASN A 266 0.30 -16.33 10.26
N TYR A 267 -0.94 -15.89 10.06
CA TYR A 267 -2.09 -16.61 10.61
C TYR A 267 -3.07 -17.06 9.55
N GLY A 268 -2.73 -16.89 8.27
CA GLY A 268 -3.43 -17.56 7.19
C GLY A 268 -3.05 -19.05 7.11
N ARG A 269 -4.02 -19.91 6.81
CA ARG A 269 -3.76 -21.34 6.59
C ARG A 269 -2.91 -21.52 5.31
N VAL A 270 -1.82 -22.28 5.42
CA VAL A 270 -1.01 -22.71 4.27
C VAL A 270 -1.26 -24.20 4.03
N TRP A 271 -1.65 -24.58 2.82
CA TRP A 271 -1.99 -25.98 2.50
C TRP A 271 -1.89 -26.29 1.00
N THR A 272 -1.90 -27.57 0.68
CA THR A 272 -1.95 -28.10 -0.69
C THR A 272 -3.07 -29.14 -0.80
N PRO A 273 -3.84 -29.19 -1.91
CA PRO A 273 -4.86 -30.21 -2.09
C PRO A 273 -4.29 -31.63 -2.22
N ASP A 274 -4.98 -32.62 -1.66
CA ASP A 274 -4.53 -34.02 -1.60
C ASP A 274 -4.18 -34.63 -2.97
N GLU A 275 -4.81 -34.16 -4.05
CA GLU A 275 -4.57 -34.64 -5.42
C GLU A 275 -3.16 -34.33 -5.95
N PHE A 276 -2.47 -33.34 -5.38
CA PHE A 276 -1.08 -32.99 -5.72
C PHE A 276 -0.05 -33.77 -4.89
N GLY A 277 -0.50 -34.53 -3.88
CA GLY A 277 0.37 -35.33 -3.02
C GLY A 277 1.22 -34.49 -2.06
N TYR A 278 2.37 -35.03 -1.65
CA TYR A 278 3.29 -34.32 -0.76
C TYR A 278 4.09 -33.26 -1.52
N MET A 279 3.72 -31.99 -1.35
CA MET A 279 4.47 -30.85 -1.85
C MET A 279 5.24 -30.18 -0.70
N TRP A 280 6.49 -29.78 -0.93
CA TRP A 280 7.27 -29.05 0.08
C TRP A 280 6.66 -27.68 0.33
N GLY A 281 6.50 -27.32 1.59
CA GLY A 281 5.99 -26.03 2.03
C GLY A 281 5.99 -25.96 3.55
N ALA A 282 5.74 -24.78 4.09
CA ALA A 282 5.72 -24.54 5.53
C ALA A 282 4.84 -23.34 5.90
N ALA A 283 4.48 -23.25 7.16
CA ALA A 283 3.59 -22.19 7.64
C ALA A 283 4.19 -20.77 7.59
N VAL A 284 5.50 -20.61 7.47
CA VAL A 284 6.18 -19.31 7.34
C VAL A 284 7.06 -19.26 6.10
N ALA A 285 8.07 -20.13 6.00
CA ALA A 285 9.04 -20.16 4.90
C ALA A 285 9.03 -21.52 4.21
N GLY A 286 8.51 -21.59 2.99
CA GLY A 286 8.22 -22.86 2.31
C GLY A 286 9.46 -23.70 1.99
N SER A 287 10.58 -23.05 1.72
CA SER A 287 11.90 -23.64 1.56
C SER A 287 12.99 -22.66 1.99
N VAL A 288 14.13 -23.20 2.40
CA VAL A 288 15.34 -22.43 2.75
C VAL A 288 16.53 -22.95 1.95
N GLY A 289 17.51 -22.08 1.72
CA GLY A 289 18.75 -22.40 0.99
C GLY A 289 19.58 -23.52 1.64
N TRP A 290 20.45 -24.12 0.84
CA TRP A 290 21.31 -25.25 1.25
C TRP A 290 22.48 -24.84 2.15
N ASP A 291 22.87 -23.56 2.12
CA ASP A 291 23.90 -23.00 2.98
C ASP A 291 23.29 -22.12 4.08
N ASP A 292 24.15 -21.52 4.91
CA ASP A 292 23.72 -20.68 6.04
C ASP A 292 23.56 -19.19 5.66
N SER A 293 23.31 -18.87 4.39
CA SER A 293 23.16 -17.48 3.91
C SER A 293 21.76 -16.89 4.15
N TRP A 294 20.79 -17.72 4.54
CA TRP A 294 19.47 -17.29 4.99
C TRP A 294 19.40 -17.16 6.52
N LYS A 295 18.49 -16.30 7.00
CA LYS A 295 18.24 -16.12 8.43
C LYS A 295 16.78 -15.85 8.71
N ILE A 296 16.14 -16.72 9.49
CA ILE A 296 14.77 -16.52 9.99
C ILE A 296 14.83 -16.25 11.50
N GLU A 297 14.21 -15.16 11.95
CA GLU A 297 14.26 -14.75 13.37
C GLU A 297 12.93 -14.17 13.85
N ASN A 298 12.45 -14.60 15.01
CA ASN A 298 11.28 -14.00 15.64
C ASN A 298 10.04 -14.07 14.72
N CYS A 299 9.87 -15.22 14.07
CA CYS A 299 8.75 -15.48 13.19
C CYS A 299 7.76 -16.43 13.83
N TYR A 300 6.48 -16.26 13.51
CA TYR A 300 5.41 -16.99 14.18
C TYR A 300 4.34 -17.44 13.20
N TYR A 301 3.66 -18.54 13.54
CA TYR A 301 2.48 -18.94 12.80
C TYR A 301 1.35 -19.48 13.68
N LEU A 302 0.11 -19.30 13.20
CA LEU A 302 -1.07 -19.93 13.78
C LEU A 302 -1.16 -21.40 13.36
N THR A 303 -1.30 -22.30 14.33
CA THR A 303 -1.49 -23.73 14.05
C THR A 303 -2.90 -24.03 13.54
N TYR A 304 -2.99 -24.78 12.44
CA TYR A 304 -4.22 -25.35 11.91
C TYR A 304 -4.13 -26.89 11.94
N SER A 305 -5.25 -27.58 12.14
CA SER A 305 -5.28 -29.06 12.12
C SER A 305 -5.03 -29.64 10.73
N ASP A 306 -5.34 -28.86 9.70
CA ASP A 306 -5.27 -29.20 8.28
C ASP A 306 -4.38 -28.21 7.49
N GLY A 307 -3.51 -27.48 8.20
CA GLY A 307 -2.49 -26.62 7.60
C GLY A 307 -1.09 -27.18 7.82
N LEU A 308 -0.13 -26.68 7.07
CA LEU A 308 1.27 -27.04 7.23
C LEU A 308 1.84 -26.51 8.55
N ALA A 309 2.79 -27.26 9.10
CA ALA A 309 3.65 -26.80 10.20
C ALA A 309 4.90 -26.09 9.63
N ASP A 310 5.74 -25.55 10.51
CA ASP A 310 7.03 -24.99 10.12
C ASP A 310 8.09 -25.34 11.17
N GLU A 311 9.12 -26.08 10.74
CA GLU A 311 10.22 -26.55 11.58
C GLU A 311 11.50 -25.72 11.39
N ASN A 312 11.46 -24.65 10.59
CA ASN A 312 12.61 -23.79 10.37
C ASN A 312 13.05 -23.11 11.67
N THR A 313 14.37 -22.99 11.86
CA THR A 313 14.93 -22.30 13.03
C THR A 313 14.46 -20.85 13.06
N GLY A 314 14.06 -20.35 14.25
CA GLY A 314 13.57 -18.98 14.41
C GLY A 314 12.07 -18.80 14.17
N VAL A 315 11.36 -19.88 13.81
CA VAL A 315 9.90 -19.93 13.71
C VAL A 315 9.29 -20.53 14.98
N THR A 316 8.14 -20.01 15.43
CA THR A 316 7.43 -20.51 16.61
C THR A 316 5.93 -20.64 16.34
N ALA A 317 5.42 -21.86 16.48
CA ALA A 317 3.99 -22.16 16.43
C ALA A 317 3.23 -21.53 17.61
N LYS A 318 2.03 -21.02 17.36
CA LYS A 318 1.14 -20.43 18.36
C LYS A 318 -0.31 -20.83 18.11
N THR A 319 -1.08 -20.89 19.19
CA THR A 319 -2.55 -20.96 19.14
C THR A 319 -3.16 -19.58 18.93
N GLU A 320 -4.43 -19.53 18.53
CA GLU A 320 -5.17 -18.27 18.35
C GLU A 320 -5.18 -17.43 19.63
N ALA A 321 -5.42 -18.06 20.78
CA ALA A 321 -5.46 -17.38 22.06
C ALA A 321 -4.11 -16.76 22.43
N GLU A 322 -3.01 -17.45 22.15
CA GLU A 322 -1.67 -16.91 22.37
C GLU A 322 -1.38 -15.73 21.44
N MET A 323 -1.68 -15.83 20.14
CA MET A 323 -1.40 -14.76 19.17
C MET A 323 -2.21 -13.48 19.40
N LYS A 324 -3.33 -13.55 20.13
CA LYS A 324 -4.10 -12.36 20.53
C LYS A 324 -3.68 -11.81 21.89
N GLY A 325 -2.78 -12.50 22.60
CA GLY A 325 -2.33 -12.15 23.94
C GLY A 325 -1.24 -11.06 23.96
N ALA A 326 -1.16 -10.35 25.09
CA ALA A 326 -0.14 -9.33 25.31
C ALA A 326 1.29 -9.88 25.31
N ASP A 327 1.49 -11.12 25.76
CA ASP A 327 2.80 -11.79 25.75
C ASP A 327 3.31 -12.02 24.32
N PHE A 328 2.42 -12.39 23.39
CA PHE A 328 2.78 -12.51 21.99
C PHE A 328 3.13 -11.15 21.38
N LEU A 329 2.34 -10.11 21.66
CA LEU A 329 2.66 -8.75 21.22
C LEU A 329 4.05 -8.31 21.70
N ALA A 330 4.37 -8.53 22.98
CA ALA A 330 5.69 -8.19 23.53
C ALA A 330 6.83 -8.98 22.87
N ALA A 331 6.61 -10.27 22.60
CA ALA A 331 7.58 -11.14 21.93
C ALA A 331 7.79 -10.77 20.46
N LEU A 332 6.71 -10.45 19.73
CA LEU A 332 6.75 -10.01 18.34
C LEU A 332 7.44 -8.64 18.22
N ASP A 333 7.07 -7.68 19.07
CA ASP A 333 7.59 -6.32 18.99
C ASP A 333 9.05 -6.20 19.45
N LYS A 334 9.46 -6.95 20.47
CA LYS A 334 10.79 -6.83 21.10
C LYS A 334 11.19 -5.39 21.47
N GLY A 335 10.20 -4.55 21.79
CA GLY A 335 10.42 -3.15 22.13
C GLY A 335 10.75 -2.24 20.94
N GLN A 336 10.54 -2.70 19.70
CA GLN A 336 10.67 -1.87 18.50
C GLN A 336 9.64 -0.74 18.45
N GLY A 337 8.47 -0.91 19.10
CA GLY A 337 7.37 0.03 19.03
C GLY A 337 6.70 0.09 17.66
N VAL A 338 6.85 -0.97 16.86
CA VAL A 338 6.28 -1.11 15.51
C VAL A 338 4.95 -1.85 15.54
N TRP A 339 4.76 -2.74 16.52
CA TRP A 339 3.54 -3.51 16.69
C TRP A 339 2.69 -2.96 17.84
N VAL A 340 1.38 -2.99 17.68
CA VAL A 340 0.40 -2.60 18.71
C VAL A 340 -0.74 -3.62 18.77
N ALA A 341 -1.44 -3.65 19.90
CA ALA A 341 -2.68 -4.41 20.01
C ALA A 341 -3.74 -3.86 19.04
N ASP A 342 -4.57 -4.74 18.49
CA ASP A 342 -5.65 -4.40 17.59
C ASP A 342 -6.87 -3.83 18.32
N GLY A 343 -6.74 -2.61 18.84
CA GLY A 343 -7.79 -1.94 19.62
C GLY A 343 -9.02 -1.52 18.81
N GLN A 344 -8.94 -1.54 17.47
CA GLN A 344 -10.00 -1.13 16.54
C GLN A 344 -10.54 -2.29 15.70
N ASN A 345 -10.14 -3.53 16.01
CA ASN A 345 -10.55 -4.75 15.31
C ASN A 345 -10.29 -4.71 13.79
N LEU A 346 -9.16 -4.14 13.37
CA LEU A 346 -8.69 -4.07 11.98
C LEU A 346 -8.12 -5.40 11.49
N ASN A 347 -7.85 -6.32 12.42
CA ASN A 347 -7.13 -7.57 12.19
C ASN A 347 -7.62 -8.67 13.11
N SER A 348 -8.93 -8.70 13.40
CA SER A 348 -9.59 -9.75 14.18
C SER A 348 -8.98 -10.00 15.58
N GLY A 349 -8.39 -8.97 16.18
CA GLY A 349 -7.75 -9.04 17.50
C GLY A 349 -6.28 -9.49 17.48
N TYR A 350 -5.71 -9.85 16.33
CA TYR A 350 -4.29 -10.14 16.18
C TYR A 350 -3.49 -8.83 16.08
N PRO A 351 -2.26 -8.74 16.63
CA PRO A 351 -1.44 -7.53 16.59
C PRO A 351 -1.36 -6.87 15.21
N ILE A 352 -1.45 -5.55 15.16
CA ILE A 352 -1.34 -4.76 13.94
C ILE A 352 -0.10 -3.89 13.98
N LEU A 353 0.29 -3.40 12.81
CA LEU A 353 1.35 -2.43 12.71
C LEU A 353 0.85 -1.07 13.20
N LYS A 354 1.70 -0.32 13.89
CA LYS A 354 1.36 0.98 14.47
C LYS A 354 0.79 1.96 13.45
N TRP A 355 1.35 1.97 12.23
CA TRP A 355 0.87 2.83 11.16
C TRP A 355 -0.60 2.55 10.78
N GLN A 356 -1.06 1.30 10.87
CA GLN A 356 -2.46 0.94 10.62
C GLN A 356 -3.38 1.53 11.69
N ALA A 357 -2.95 1.47 12.96
CA ALA A 357 -3.68 2.05 14.09
C ALA A 357 -3.74 3.58 14.01
N ASP A 358 -2.63 4.21 13.62
CA ASP A 358 -2.52 5.67 13.49
C ASP A 358 -3.48 6.21 12.42
N ILE A 359 -3.60 5.54 11.27
CA ILE A 359 -4.52 5.92 10.20
C ILE A 359 -5.97 5.77 10.66
N ALA A 360 -6.33 4.64 11.25
CA ALA A 360 -7.69 4.39 11.70
C ALA A 360 -8.14 5.39 12.78
N SER A 361 -7.22 5.78 13.67
CA SER A 361 -7.44 6.85 14.65
C SER A 361 -7.62 8.22 14.00
N SER A 362 -6.85 8.51 12.95
CA SER A 362 -6.97 9.76 12.20
C SER A 362 -8.32 9.90 11.49
N ILE A 363 -8.87 8.80 10.96
CA ILE A 363 -10.19 8.73 10.32
C ILE A 363 -11.29 8.88 11.38
N SER A 364 -11.17 8.19 12.52
CA SER A 364 -12.14 8.27 13.62
C SER A 364 -12.25 9.68 14.21
N ASN A 365 -11.17 10.46 14.17
CA ASN A 365 -11.19 11.87 14.58
C ASN A 365 -11.90 12.80 13.57
N VAL A 366 -12.14 12.34 12.33
CA VAL A 366 -12.87 13.10 11.29
C VAL A 366 -14.38 12.84 11.35
N THR A 367 -14.82 11.73 11.95
CA THR A 367 -16.23 11.28 11.93
C THR A 367 -17.08 11.74 13.11
N SER A 368 -16.57 12.57 14.02
CA SER A 368 -17.44 13.26 14.99
C SER A 368 -17.99 14.55 14.39
N GLU A 369 -19.14 14.45 13.71
CA GLU A 369 -19.96 15.63 13.42
C GLU A 369 -20.38 16.25 14.75
N ILE A 370 -19.74 17.36 15.13
CA ILE A 370 -20.30 18.24 16.13
C ILE A 370 -21.40 19.06 15.45
N SER A 371 -22.60 19.02 16.03
CA SER A 371 -23.67 19.97 15.69
C SER A 371 -23.19 21.39 16.05
N GLY A 372 -22.86 22.18 15.03
CA GLY A 372 -22.47 23.58 15.15
C GLY A 372 -21.82 24.11 13.87
N ASP A 373 -21.80 25.42 13.72
CA ASP A 373 -21.32 26.10 12.51
C ASP A 373 -20.20 27.11 12.85
N ILE A 374 -19.38 27.45 11.85
CA ILE A 374 -18.51 28.63 11.88
C ILE A 374 -19.28 29.80 11.27
N ILE A 375 -19.49 30.86 12.06
CA ILE A 375 -20.20 32.08 11.67
C ILE A 375 -19.19 33.15 11.27
N VAL A 376 -19.48 33.84 10.17
CA VAL A 376 -18.69 34.98 9.69
C VAL A 376 -19.60 36.21 9.65
N ASP A 377 -19.30 37.20 10.48
CA ASP A 377 -19.99 38.49 10.50
C ASP A 377 -18.99 39.62 10.25
N GLY A 378 -18.94 40.09 9.00
CA GLY A 378 -17.91 41.01 8.54
C GLY A 378 -16.51 40.41 8.70
N HIS A 379 -15.70 41.03 9.54
CA HIS A 379 -14.35 40.59 9.89
C HIS A 379 -14.30 39.68 11.12
N ASN A 380 -15.43 39.46 11.81
CA ASN A 380 -15.48 38.62 13.00
C ASN A 380 -15.85 37.17 12.64
N VAL A 381 -15.10 36.21 13.18
CA VAL A 381 -15.32 34.77 12.97
C VAL A 381 -15.56 34.10 14.33
N SER A 382 -16.72 33.49 14.49
CA SER A 382 -17.15 32.81 15.72
C SER A 382 -17.65 31.40 15.44
N THR A 383 -18.09 30.68 16.47
CA THR A 383 -18.66 29.34 16.32
C THR A 383 -19.92 29.17 17.18
N THR A 384 -20.87 28.35 16.72
CA THR A 384 -21.98 27.87 17.56
C THR A 384 -21.65 26.57 18.29
N ILE A 385 -20.42 26.05 18.13
CA ILE A 385 -19.97 24.86 18.82
C ILE A 385 -19.83 25.19 20.32
N ALA A 386 -20.68 24.60 21.15
CA ALA A 386 -20.72 24.85 22.59
C ALA A 386 -19.42 24.45 23.30
N GLY A 387 -19.12 25.12 24.41
CA GLY A 387 -17.95 24.83 25.27
C GLY A 387 -16.79 25.81 25.06
N ALA A 388 -15.71 25.62 25.82
CA ALA A 388 -14.49 26.40 25.64
C ALA A 388 -13.78 25.97 24.35
N ARG A 389 -13.49 26.94 23.46
CA ARG A 389 -12.96 26.67 22.11
C ARG A 389 -11.84 27.63 21.78
N SER A 390 -10.92 27.17 20.94
CA SER A 390 -9.98 28.03 20.23
C SER A 390 -10.23 27.96 18.74
N ILE A 391 -9.89 29.03 18.02
CA ILE A 391 -10.02 29.09 16.57
C ILE A 391 -8.70 29.57 15.97
N VAL A 392 -8.35 29.00 14.83
CA VAL A 392 -7.21 29.38 14.00
C VAL A 392 -7.74 29.72 12.62
N ILE A 393 -7.40 30.92 12.15
CA ILE A 393 -7.68 31.39 10.80
C ILE A 393 -6.39 31.35 10.01
N THR A 394 -6.38 30.58 8.93
CA THR A 394 -5.22 30.38 8.07
C THR A 394 -5.52 30.89 6.66
N SER A 395 -4.56 31.53 6.02
CA SER A 395 -4.62 31.84 4.59
C SER A 395 -4.54 30.55 3.75
N LEU A 396 -4.89 30.64 2.46
CA LEU A 396 -4.91 29.47 1.57
C LEU A 396 -3.52 28.86 1.31
N ASP A 397 -2.45 29.62 1.51
CA ASP A 397 -1.05 29.19 1.46
C ASP A 397 -0.53 28.65 2.82
N GLY A 398 -1.39 28.53 3.82
CA GLY A 398 -1.09 27.86 5.08
C GLY A 398 -0.52 28.74 6.19
N GLN A 399 -0.45 30.07 6.01
CA GLN A 399 0.01 30.98 7.07
C GLN A 399 -1.11 31.32 8.06
N ILE A 400 -0.80 31.28 9.35
CA ILE A 400 -1.75 31.68 10.41
C ILE A 400 -1.95 33.20 10.35
N VAL A 401 -3.19 33.62 10.15
CA VAL A 401 -3.62 35.02 10.10
C VAL A 401 -4.06 35.50 11.49
N VAL A 402 -4.86 34.69 12.18
CA VAL A 402 -5.36 34.97 13.54
C VAL A 402 -5.54 33.67 14.30
N GLN A 403 -5.25 33.68 15.59
CA GLN A 403 -5.57 32.58 16.50
C GLN A 403 -6.05 33.14 17.84
N GLY A 404 -7.05 32.51 18.47
CA GLY A 404 -7.51 32.90 19.80
C GLY A 404 -8.57 31.98 20.39
N ASP A 405 -8.78 32.09 21.70
CA ASP A 405 -9.88 31.44 22.40
C ASP A 405 -11.18 32.23 22.22
N ILE A 406 -12.29 31.54 21.94
CA ILE A 406 -13.57 32.15 21.52
C ILE A 406 -14.74 31.79 22.44
N ASN A 407 -14.49 31.59 23.74
CA ASN A 407 -15.50 31.30 24.78
C ASN A 407 -16.74 32.23 24.67
N ASP A 408 -17.75 31.80 23.91
CA ASP A 408 -18.95 32.54 23.47
C ASP A 408 -18.72 33.84 22.64
N GLY A 409 -17.51 34.00 22.08
CA GLY A 409 -17.08 35.16 21.28
C GLY A 409 -16.61 34.81 19.86
N GLY A 410 -15.76 35.65 19.28
CA GLY A 410 -15.16 35.44 17.97
C GLY A 410 -13.78 36.09 17.86
N VAL A 411 -13.06 35.79 16.78
CA VAL A 411 -11.79 36.43 16.43
C VAL A 411 -11.97 37.41 15.28
N TYR A 412 -11.28 38.56 15.36
CA TYR A 412 -11.27 39.54 14.29
C TYR A 412 -10.17 39.25 13.28
N VAL A 413 -10.53 39.02 12.02
CA VAL A 413 -9.61 38.78 10.90
C VAL A 413 -9.30 40.11 10.21
N PRO A 414 -8.05 40.60 10.19
CA PRO A 414 -7.75 41.95 9.71
C PRO A 414 -7.80 42.10 8.18
N ALA A 415 -7.71 41.00 7.43
CA ALA A 415 -7.64 41.01 5.97
C ALA A 415 -8.92 40.50 5.32
N LYS A 416 -9.28 41.10 4.18
CA LYS A 416 -10.33 40.59 3.29
C LYS A 416 -9.77 39.50 2.39
N GLY A 417 -10.57 38.48 2.10
CA GLY A 417 -10.13 37.36 1.27
C GLY A 417 -10.71 36.01 1.70
N TYR A 418 -10.14 34.95 1.13
CA TYR A 418 -10.48 33.57 1.45
C TYR A 418 -9.53 33.03 2.51
N PHE A 419 -10.10 32.40 3.53
CA PHE A 419 -9.35 31.79 4.61
C PHE A 419 -9.92 30.42 4.95
N VAL A 420 -9.18 29.63 5.71
CA VAL A 420 -9.66 28.43 6.39
C VAL A 420 -9.77 28.74 7.87
N ALA A 421 -10.97 28.64 8.42
CA ALA A 421 -11.20 28.72 9.85
C ALA A 421 -11.22 27.31 10.44
N THR A 422 -10.42 27.06 11.47
CA THR A 422 -10.38 25.78 12.19
C THR A 422 -10.63 26.02 13.66
N VAL A 423 -11.71 25.43 14.19
CA VAL A 423 -12.08 25.46 15.60
C VAL A 423 -11.56 24.20 16.29
N TYR A 424 -11.00 24.34 17.49
CA TYR A 424 -10.48 23.26 18.33
C TYR A 424 -11.17 23.27 19.70
N GLY A 425 -11.45 22.09 20.26
CA GLY A 425 -11.89 21.92 21.64
C GLY A 425 -12.38 20.50 21.95
N ASP A 426 -12.27 20.09 23.21
CA ASP A 426 -12.63 18.75 23.72
C ASP A 426 -12.05 17.59 22.90
N GLY A 427 -10.83 17.76 22.38
CA GLY A 427 -10.14 16.76 21.56
C GLY A 427 -10.61 16.70 20.10
N VAL A 428 -11.50 17.59 19.67
CA VAL A 428 -12.08 17.62 18.32
C VAL A 428 -11.62 18.88 17.55
N LYS A 429 -11.60 18.78 16.22
CA LYS A 429 -11.36 19.92 15.31
C LYS A 429 -12.46 20.01 14.23
N HIS A 430 -12.87 21.22 13.88
CA HIS A 430 -13.82 21.49 12.80
C HIS A 430 -13.29 22.61 11.90
N SER A 431 -13.16 22.36 10.59
CA SER A 431 -12.59 23.31 9.63
C SER A 431 -13.59 23.69 8.53
N ARG A 432 -13.63 24.98 8.18
CA ARG A 432 -14.47 25.50 7.09
C ARG A 432 -13.74 26.58 6.30
N LYS A 433 -13.91 26.59 4.98
CA LYS A 433 -13.50 27.72 4.14
C LYS A 433 -14.45 28.90 4.38
N ILE A 434 -13.89 30.07 4.70
CA ILE A 434 -14.63 31.30 4.98
C ILE A 434 -14.19 32.43 4.04
N ILE A 435 -15.06 33.43 3.87
CA ILE A 435 -14.79 34.63 3.07
C ILE A 435 -15.03 35.85 3.96
N ILE A 436 -13.99 36.67 4.14
CA ILE A 436 -14.09 37.97 4.81
C ILE A 436 -14.29 39.05 3.74
N LYS A 437 -15.41 39.76 3.80
CA LYS A 437 -15.88 40.72 2.75
C LYS A 437 -15.58 42.18 3.05
#